data_AF-A0AAW6LUT7-F1
#
_entry.id   AF-A0AAW6LUT7-F1
#
_cell.length_a   1.000
_cell.length_b   1.000
_cell.length_c   1.000
_cell.angle_alpha   90.00
_cell.angle_beta   90.00
_cell.angle_gamma   90.00
#
_symmetry.space_group_name_H-M   'P 1'
#
loop_
_entity.id
_entity.type
_entity.pdbx_description
1 polymer ?
#
loop_
_entity_poly.entity_id
_entity_poly.type
_entity_poly.pdbx_seq_one_letter_code
_entity_poly.pdbx_strand_id
1 'polypeptide(L)' 'MVKKELDIAYFISFCIEQYKVHISANGNEVMDLFDKYGVTEYLSDNFEILHTQSRQWLLEEIDDFIQQKKEEIG' A
#
# COMPACT_ATOMS: atom_id res chain seq x y z
N MET A 1 21.44 3.81 5.79
CA MET A 1 20.08 4.13 5.32
C MET A 1 19.89 5.62 5.42
N VAL A 2 19.48 6.25 4.33
CA VAL A 2 19.15 7.68 4.31
C VAL A 2 17.81 7.84 5.05
N LYS A 3 17.63 8.89 5.87
CA LYS A 3 16.40 9.11 6.66
C LYS A 3 15.09 8.88 5.87
N LYS A 4 15.06 9.33 4.63
CA LYS A 4 13.92 9.17 3.71
C LYS A 4 13.54 7.70 3.45
N GLU A 5 14.53 6.80 3.31
CA GLU A 5 14.28 5.37 3.09
C GLU A 5 13.59 4.73 4.30
N LEU A 6 13.95 5.17 5.51
CA LEU A 6 13.28 4.71 6.74
C LEU A 6 11.85 5.24 6.83
N ASP A 7 11.63 6.51 6.48
CA ASP A 7 10.29 7.11 6.49
C ASP A 7 9.36 6.39 5.50
N ILE A 8 9.85 6.06 4.30
CA ILE A 8 9.13 5.25 3.31
C ILE A 8 8.82 3.85 3.85
N ALA A 9 9.81 3.17 4.44
CA ALA A 9 9.61 1.84 5.01
C ALA A 9 8.57 1.84 6.14
N TYR A 10 8.56 2.86 7.00
CA TYR A 10 7.55 3.01 8.05
C TYR A 10 6.16 3.28 7.48
N PHE A 11 6.07 4.09 6.43
CA PHE A 11 4.81 4.35 5.74
C PHE A 11 4.23 3.09 5.08
N ILE A 12 5.04 2.32 4.35
CA ILE A 12 4.62 1.06 3.74
C ILE A 12 4.17 0.07 4.84
N SER A 13 4.94 -0.04 5.92
CA SER A 13 4.57 -0.88 7.08
C SER A 13 3.23 -0.46 7.68
N PHE A 14 2.98 0.85 7.78
CA PHE A 14 1.68 1.37 8.21
C PHE A 14 0.56 0.96 7.25
N CYS A 15 0.74 1.13 5.94
CA CYS A 15 -0.26 0.74 4.94
C CYS A 15 -0.62 -0.75 5.00
N ILE A 16 0.37 -1.63 5.11
CA ILE A 16 0.16 -3.09 5.25
C ILE A 16 -0.69 -3.39 6.49
N GLU A 17 -0.34 -2.81 7.64
CA GLU A 17 -1.06 -3.03 8.89
C GLU A 17 -2.49 -2.48 8.85
N GLN A 18 -2.70 -1.32 8.21
CA GLN A 18 -4.04 -0.75 8.06
C GLN A 18 -4.90 -1.58 7.09
N TYR A 19 -4.32 -2.02 5.98
CA TYR A 19 -5.03 -2.78 4.96
C TYR A 19 -5.39 -4.18 5.45
N LYS A 20 -4.50 -4.82 6.23
CA LYS A 20 -4.78 -6.08 6.95
C LYS A 20 -6.08 -6.02 7.75
N VAL A 21 -6.28 -4.94 8.51
CA VAL A 21 -7.52 -4.72 9.28
C VAL A 21 -8.70 -4.43 8.35
N HIS A 22 -8.50 -3.64 7.29
CA HIS A 22 -9.53 -3.27 6.32
C HIS A 22 -10.16 -4.49 5.63
N ILE A 23 -9.35 -5.44 5.18
CA ILE A 23 -9.83 -6.63 4.47
C ILE A 23 -9.98 -7.88 5.34
N SER A 24 -9.79 -7.74 6.66
CA SER A 24 -9.83 -8.87 7.62
C SER A 24 -8.91 -10.05 7.24
N ALA A 25 -7.68 -9.74 6.85
CA ALA A 25 -6.65 -10.70 6.43
C ALA A 25 -5.50 -10.78 7.46
N ASN A 26 -4.48 -11.59 7.18
CA ASN A 26 -3.21 -11.57 7.90
C ASN A 26 -2.12 -10.79 7.14
N GLY A 27 -1.01 -10.48 7.82
CA GLY A 27 0.06 -9.65 7.24
C GLY A 27 0.73 -10.28 6.02
N ASN A 28 0.88 -11.60 5.98
CA ASN A 28 1.49 -12.29 4.84
C ASN A 28 0.57 -12.24 3.61
N GLU A 29 -0.74 -12.42 3.81
CA GLU A 29 -1.72 -12.30 2.72
C GLU A 29 -1.73 -10.90 2.09
N VAL A 30 -1.57 -9.85 2.91
CA VAL A 30 -1.50 -8.47 2.42
C VAL A 30 -0.18 -8.21 1.69
N MET A 31 0.94 -8.72 2.20
CA MET A 31 2.24 -8.63 1.53
C MET A 31 2.19 -9.31 0.16
N ASP A 32 1.71 -10.55 0.08
CA ASP A 32 1.57 -11.29 -1.18
C ASP A 32 0.67 -10.55 -2.17
N LEU A 33 -0.41 -9.92 -1.67
CA LEU A 33 -1.31 -9.11 -2.48
C LEU A 33 -0.64 -7.84 -3.01
N PHE A 34 0.10 -7.14 -2.15
CA PHE A 34 0.80 -5.90 -2.50
C PHE A 34 1.89 -6.18 -3.53
N ASP A 35 2.69 -7.22 -3.33
CA ASP A 35 3.73 -7.63 -4.26
C ASP A 35 3.14 -8.09 -5.60
N LYS A 36 2.02 -8.84 -5.56
CA LYS A 36 1.35 -9.32 -6.78
C LYS A 36 0.87 -8.18 -7.68
N TYR A 37 0.35 -7.10 -7.11
CA TYR A 37 -0.24 -5.99 -7.86
C TYR A 37 0.67 -4.76 -7.95
N GLY A 38 1.88 -4.79 -7.39
CA GLY A 38 2.84 -3.68 -7.43
C GLY A 38 2.47 -2.50 -6.51
N VAL A 39 1.75 -2.78 -5.42
CA VAL A 39 1.29 -1.75 -4.48
C VAL A 39 2.48 -1.19 -3.69
N THR A 40 3.46 -2.03 -3.33
CA THR A 40 4.65 -1.61 -2.57
C THR A 40 5.44 -0.54 -3.34
N GLU A 41 5.65 -0.77 -4.64
CA GLU A 41 6.29 0.17 -5.56
C GLU A 41 5.46 1.44 -5.69
N TYR A 42 4.14 1.31 -5.90
CA TYR A 42 3.25 2.46 -6.00
C TYR A 42 3.30 3.37 -4.76
N LEU A 43 3.26 2.79 -3.56
CA LEU A 43 3.34 3.50 -2.30
C LEU A 43 4.70 4.19 -2.11
N SER A 44 5.78 3.52 -2.52
CA SER A 44 7.14 4.07 -2.45
C SER A 44 7.34 5.24 -3.42
N ASP A 45 6.95 5.06 -4.67
CA ASP A 45 7.14 6.05 -5.74
C ASP A 45 6.31 7.32 -5.52
N ASN A 46 5.15 7.19 -4.89
CA ASN A 46 4.22 8.29 -4.62
C ASN A 46 4.24 8.76 -3.16
N PHE A 47 5.26 8.37 -2.38
CA PHE A 47 5.37 8.64 -0.95
C PHE A 47 5.06 10.10 -0.59
N GLU A 48 5.68 11.07 -1.28
CA GLU A 48 5.55 12.51 -0.98
C GLU A 48 4.10 13.01 -0.94
N ILE A 49 3.21 12.40 -1.72
CA ILE A 49 1.79 12.76 -1.77
C ILE A 49 1.01 11.88 -0.78
N LEU A 50 1.21 10.57 -0.84
CA LEU A 50 0.38 9.60 -0.12
C LEU A 50 0.56 9.68 1.41
N HIS A 51 1.77 9.94 1.92
CA HIS A 51 2.01 10.01 3.37
C HIS A 51 1.31 11.18 4.07
N THR A 52 0.75 12.13 3.31
CA THR A 52 -0.01 13.27 3.84
C THR A 52 -1.52 13.01 3.94
N GLN A 53 -1.99 11.89 3.39
CA GLN A 53 -3.42 11.58 3.28
C GLN A 53 -3.95 10.87 4.53
N SER A 54 -5.27 10.93 4.70
CA SER A 54 -5.94 10.22 5.80
C SER A 54 -5.91 8.71 5.60
N ARG A 55 -6.00 7.95 6.70
CA ARG A 55 -6.11 6.48 6.66
C ARG A 55 -7.22 6.02 5.72
N GLN A 56 -8.42 6.60 5.82
CA GLN A 56 -9.57 6.16 5.03
C GLN A 56 -9.32 6.33 3.53
N TRP A 57 -8.78 7.49 3.16
CA TRP A 57 -8.42 7.78 1.77
C TRP A 57 -7.35 6.82 1.23
N LEU A 58 -6.32 6.51 2.04
CA LEU A 58 -5.28 5.55 1.64
C LEU A 58 -5.85 4.14 1.38
N LEU A 59 -6.82 3.70 2.16
CA LEU A 59 -7.44 2.39 1.97
C LEU A 59 -8.24 2.34 0.67
N GLU A 60 -9.02 3.39 0.39
CA GLU A 60 -9.78 3.54 -0.86
C GLU A 60 -8.85 3.59 -2.08
N GLU A 61 -7.77 4.37 -2.00
CA GLU A 61 -6.77 4.46 -3.06
C GLU A 61 -6.11 3.11 -3.37
N ILE A 62 -5.77 2.33 -2.33
CA ILE A 62 -5.18 0.99 -2.51
C ILE A 62 -6.19 0.03 -3.14
N ASP A 63 -7.46 0.08 -2.72
CA ASP A 63 -8.54 -0.73 -3.32
C ASP A 63 -8.70 -0.41 -4.81
N ASP A 64 -8.78 0.88 -5.16
CA ASP A 64 -8.93 1.35 -6.54
C ASP A 64 -7.72 0.94 -7.40
N PHE A 65 -6.50 1.11 -6.89
CA PHE A 65 -5.28 0.70 -7.58
C PHE A 65 -5.26 -0.81 -7.85
N ILE A 66 -5.56 -1.64 -6.85
CA ILE A 66 -5.61 -3.10 -7.01
C ILE A 66 -6.70 -3.50 -8.01
N GLN A 67 -7.86 -2.84 -7.99
CA GLN A 67 -8.94 -3.11 -8.92
C GLN A 67 -8.54 -2.79 -10.36
N GLN A 68 -7.91 -1.64 -10.61
CA GLN A 68 -7.37 -1.29 -11.93
C GLN A 68 -6.35 -2.32 -12.41
N LYS A 69 -5.44 -2.77 -11.53
CA LYS A 69 -4.44 -3.79 -11.88
C LYS A 69 -5.04 -5.15 -12.21
N LYS A 70 -6.15 -5.54 -11.56
CA LYS A 70 -6.89 -6.76 -11.91
C LYS A 70 -7.49 -6.68 -13.32
N GLU A 71 -7.99 -5.52 -13.71
CA GLU A 71 -8.59 -5.29 -15.03
C GLU A 71 -7.54 -5.25 -16.15
N GLU A 72 -6.32 -4.79 -15.87
CA GLU A 72 -5.21 -4.82 -16.84
C GLU A 72 -4.65 -6.22 -17.11
N ILE A 73 -4.74 -7.14 -16.13
CA ILE A 73 -4.17 -8.49 -16.20
C ILE A 73 -5.21 -9.53 -16.68
N GLY A 74 -6.51 -9.22 -16.62
CA GLY A 74 -7.62 -10.08 -17.04
C GLY A 74 -7.93 -9.98 -18.53
#